data_AF-A0A382AX67-F1
#
_entry.id   AF-A0A382AX67-F1
#
_cell.length_a   1.000
_cell.length_b   1.000
_cell.length_c   1.000
_cell.angle_alpha   90.00
_cell.angle_beta   90.00
_cell.angle_gamma   90.00
#
_symmetry.space_group_name_H-M   'P 1'
#
loop_
_entity.id
_entity.type
_entity.pdbx_description
1 polymer ?
#
loop_
_entity_poly.entity_id
_entity_poly.type
_entity_poly.pdbx_seq_one_letter_code
_entity_poly.pdbx_strand_id
1 'polypeptide(L)'
;SFAVMTIMSVLIISTTTSPSAFAEVSEATENSVNANSGVSTTLFEIVDPETKEVKYSEETVFIYEEDNYSFVHPDFEIRRVDGLEYIHKDGQWMVNETLRNTGIRSIPKNSEKLKDFSKDGRDFKRISSKRAPDQFRGKIPASKIFDIRETNTNSQIVELVKKSVTDKPHQASADFTVIEGLLTEMLIEASIEFPGREPHLVRIRKTFTEHEKSQNIYAPEVESVTQQRDVESLCPKKLDQCVYSEEIKILEELEERRPGLCEKSPRKALSRLEMMSWIEKHSECLMDAGEKAAADAFMRIVITRARFGL
;
A
#
# COMPACT_ATOMS: atom_id res chain seq x y z
N SER A 1 -35.31 -59.63 42.65
CA SER A 1 -34.67 -58.44 43.20
C SER A 1 -33.80 -57.80 42.14
N PHE A 2 -33.95 -56.48 42.02
CA PHE A 2 -33.41 -55.51 41.05
C PHE A 2 -32.19 -55.92 40.21
N ALA A 3 -32.40 -56.02 38.89
CA ALA A 3 -31.36 -55.83 37.89
C ALA A 3 -31.17 -54.32 37.68
N VAL A 4 -30.02 -53.80 38.07
CA VAL A 4 -29.61 -52.41 37.80
C VAL A 4 -29.24 -52.33 36.33
N MET A 5 -30.15 -51.79 35.53
CA MET A 5 -29.87 -51.44 34.14
C MET A 5 -29.08 -50.13 34.15
N THR A 6 -27.76 -50.23 34.12
CA THR A 6 -26.86 -49.08 33.99
C THR A 6 -27.05 -48.52 32.58
N ILE A 7 -27.88 -47.48 32.45
CA ILE A 7 -27.89 -46.65 31.25
C ILE A 7 -26.56 -45.89 31.26
N MET A 8 -25.57 -46.42 30.54
CA MET A 8 -24.44 -45.59 30.09
C MET A 8 -25.01 -44.56 29.13
N SER A 9 -25.41 -43.41 29.67
CA SER A 9 -25.59 -42.20 28.89
C SER A 9 -24.22 -41.80 28.36
N VAL A 10 -23.87 -42.27 27.16
CA VAL A 10 -22.79 -41.66 26.39
C VAL A 10 -23.31 -40.27 26.03
N LEU A 11 -22.97 -39.30 26.88
CA LEU A 11 -23.08 -37.90 26.55
C LEU A 11 -22.06 -37.66 25.45
N ILE A 12 -22.46 -37.84 24.19
CA ILE A 12 -21.71 -37.32 23.05
C ILE A 12 -21.87 -35.80 23.16
N ILE A 13 -21.00 -35.19 23.95
CA ILE A 13 -20.75 -33.77 23.89
C ILE A 13 -20.09 -33.54 22.52
N SER A 14 -20.91 -33.33 21.49
CA SER A 14 -20.46 -32.75 20.24
C SER A 14 -20.18 -31.26 20.51
N THR A 15 -19.03 -30.96 21.12
CA THR A 15 -18.51 -29.59 21.30
C THR A 15 -17.69 -29.12 20.10
N THR A 16 -17.95 -29.63 18.90
CA THR A 16 -17.53 -28.90 17.69
C THR A 16 -18.65 -27.93 17.35
N THR A 17 -18.76 -26.83 18.11
CA THR A 17 -19.39 -25.63 17.55
C THR A 17 -18.57 -25.30 16.32
N SER A 18 -19.17 -25.43 15.14
CA SER A 18 -18.56 -25.00 13.89
C SER A 18 -17.99 -23.60 14.09
N PRO A 19 -16.75 -23.30 13.69
CA PRO A 19 -16.22 -21.95 13.76
C PRO A 19 -17.21 -20.98 13.08
N SER A 20 -17.34 -19.77 13.60
CA SER A 20 -18.19 -18.76 12.94
C SER A 20 -17.63 -18.47 11.54
N ALA A 21 -18.48 -18.02 10.60
CA ALA A 21 -18.03 -17.63 9.26
C ALA A 21 -16.86 -16.63 9.31
N PHE A 22 -16.86 -15.72 10.30
CA PHE A 22 -15.73 -14.81 10.53
C PHE A 22 -14.46 -15.54 10.96
N ALA A 23 -14.56 -16.52 11.87
CA ALA A 23 -13.42 -17.30 12.32
C ALA A 23 -12.79 -18.10 11.17
N GLU A 24 -13.61 -18.75 10.34
CA GLU A 24 -13.13 -19.51 9.18
C GLU A 24 -12.40 -18.62 8.17
N VAL A 25 -13.00 -17.47 7.84
CA VAL A 25 -12.38 -16.53 6.88
C VAL A 25 -11.11 -15.90 7.47
N SER A 26 -11.11 -15.61 8.77
CA SER A 26 -9.92 -15.09 9.48
C SER A 26 -8.79 -16.11 9.48
N GLU A 27 -9.06 -17.36 9.83
CA GLU A 27 -8.09 -18.46 9.82
C GLU A 27 -7.56 -18.69 8.40
N ALA A 28 -8.45 -18.74 7.40
CA ALA A 28 -8.06 -18.92 6.01
C ALA A 28 -7.13 -17.80 5.50
N THR A 29 -7.37 -16.56 5.94
CA THR A 29 -6.47 -15.44 5.62
C THR A 29 -5.15 -15.58 6.34
N GLU A 30 -5.16 -15.92 7.62
CA GLU A 30 -3.90 -16.12 8.37
C GLU A 30 -3.07 -17.24 7.74
N ASN A 31 -3.70 -18.31 7.27
CA ASN A 31 -3.01 -19.39 6.56
C ASN A 31 -2.41 -18.91 5.24
N SER A 32 -3.15 -18.16 4.43
CA SER A 32 -2.64 -17.65 3.15
C SER A 32 -1.52 -16.62 3.31
N VAL A 33 -1.62 -15.73 4.31
CA VAL A 33 -0.63 -14.65 4.54
C VAL A 33 0.64 -15.18 5.21
N ASN A 34 0.52 -16.18 6.08
CA ASN A 34 1.66 -16.78 6.77
C ASN A 34 2.26 -17.97 6.02
N ALA A 35 1.77 -18.28 4.82
CA ALA A 35 2.43 -19.26 3.97
C ALA A 35 3.91 -18.88 3.79
N ASN A 36 4.77 -19.88 3.66
CA ASN A 36 6.20 -19.61 3.46
C ASN A 36 6.43 -18.98 2.10
N SER A 37 5.63 -19.34 1.11
CA SER A 37 5.70 -18.77 -0.22
C SER A 37 4.33 -18.67 -0.88
N GLY A 38 4.22 -17.81 -1.88
CA GLY A 38 3.01 -17.65 -2.67
C GLY A 38 3.00 -16.39 -3.54
N VAL A 39 1.90 -16.23 -4.26
CA VAL A 39 1.61 -15.07 -5.12
C VAL A 39 0.30 -14.44 -4.68
N SER A 40 0.32 -13.13 -4.50
CA SER A 40 -0.82 -12.30 -4.15
C SER A 40 -0.99 -11.22 -5.20
N THR A 41 -2.06 -11.29 -5.99
CA THR A 41 -2.36 -10.28 -7.02
C THR A 41 -3.49 -9.39 -6.54
N THR A 42 -3.32 -8.08 -6.61
CA THR A 42 -4.35 -7.08 -6.31
C THR A 42 -4.73 -6.34 -7.60
N LEU A 43 -5.97 -6.48 -8.03
CA LEU A 43 -6.57 -5.75 -9.14
C LEU A 43 -7.53 -4.68 -8.61
N PHE A 44 -7.26 -3.42 -8.95
CA PHE A 44 -8.09 -2.27 -8.63
C PHE A 44 -8.77 -1.76 -9.89
N GLU A 45 -10.10 -1.68 -9.90
CA GLU A 45 -10.88 -1.16 -11.03
C GLU A 45 -11.83 -0.04 -10.61
N ILE A 46 -11.99 0.95 -11.47
CA ILE A 46 -13.13 1.87 -11.43
C ILE A 46 -14.03 1.50 -12.60
N VAL A 47 -15.25 1.08 -12.28
CA VAL A 47 -16.22 0.56 -13.23
C VAL A 47 -17.42 1.50 -13.27
N ASP A 48 -17.88 1.77 -14.48
CA ASP A 48 -19.13 2.47 -14.71
C ASP A 48 -20.31 1.58 -14.28
N PRO A 49 -21.17 2.03 -13.35
CA PRO A 49 -22.20 1.17 -12.79
C PRO A 49 -23.30 0.82 -13.80
N GLU A 50 -23.53 1.66 -14.82
CA GLU A 50 -24.57 1.47 -15.83
C GLU A 50 -24.07 0.62 -16.99
N THR A 51 -22.94 1.02 -17.58
CA THR A 51 -22.40 0.37 -18.79
C THR A 51 -21.53 -0.84 -18.47
N LYS A 52 -21.08 -1.00 -17.22
CA LYS A 52 -20.09 -2.00 -16.77
C LYS A 52 -18.72 -1.85 -17.42
N GLU A 53 -18.46 -0.73 -18.07
CA GLU A 53 -17.16 -0.44 -18.68
C GLU A 53 -16.12 -0.12 -17.60
N VAL A 54 -14.92 -0.69 -17.73
CA VAL A 54 -13.77 -0.38 -16.87
C VAL A 54 -13.16 0.95 -17.32
N LYS A 55 -13.28 1.99 -16.50
CA LYS A 55 -12.72 3.33 -16.76
C LYS A 55 -11.27 3.47 -16.31
N TYR A 56 -10.86 2.66 -15.33
CA TYR A 56 -9.51 2.61 -14.81
C TYR A 56 -9.22 1.22 -14.28
N SER A 57 -8.00 0.73 -14.49
CA SER A 57 -7.52 -0.53 -13.95
C SER A 57 -6.05 -0.41 -13.57
N GLU A 58 -5.70 -0.93 -12.40
CA GLU A 58 -4.32 -1.01 -11.88
C GLU A 58 -4.14 -2.38 -11.21
N GLU A 59 -3.18 -3.15 -11.71
CA GLU A 59 -2.85 -4.47 -11.18
C GLU A 59 -1.48 -4.41 -10.49
N THR A 60 -1.39 -4.97 -9.29
CA THR A 60 -0.13 -5.17 -8.57
C THR A 60 0.03 -6.63 -8.21
N VAL A 61 1.27 -7.14 -8.26
CA VAL A 61 1.57 -8.54 -7.95
C VAL A 61 2.63 -8.58 -6.86
N PHE A 62 2.34 -9.27 -5.76
CA PHE A 62 3.24 -9.50 -4.66
C PHE A 62 3.60 -10.99 -4.60
N ILE A 63 4.87 -11.30 -4.83
CA ILE A 63 5.45 -12.63 -4.86
C ILE A 63 6.36 -12.75 -3.64
N TYR A 64 6.24 -13.81 -2.86
CA TYR A 64 7.06 -13.98 -1.65
C TYR A 64 7.54 -15.42 -1.47
N GLU A 65 8.71 -15.56 -0.87
CA GLU A 65 9.33 -16.82 -0.46
C GLU A 65 10.22 -16.55 0.76
N GLU A 66 9.79 -17.04 1.91
CA GLU A 66 10.34 -16.77 3.25
C GLU A 66 10.41 -15.25 3.54
N ASP A 67 11.62 -14.71 3.57
CA ASP A 67 11.94 -13.29 3.76
C ASP A 67 12.22 -12.55 2.44
N ASN A 68 12.31 -13.29 1.32
CA ASN A 68 12.49 -12.73 -0.01
C ASN A 68 11.13 -12.39 -0.62
N TYR A 69 11.08 -11.30 -1.38
CA TYR A 69 9.87 -10.92 -2.11
C TYR A 69 10.16 -10.16 -3.39
N SER A 70 9.22 -10.18 -4.31
CA SER A 70 9.11 -9.24 -5.43
C SER A 70 7.72 -8.62 -5.43
N PHE A 71 7.66 -7.31 -5.50
CA PHE A 71 6.45 -6.55 -5.70
C PHE A 71 6.51 -5.87 -7.07
N VAL A 72 5.60 -6.25 -7.95
CA VAL A 72 5.50 -5.76 -9.32
C VAL A 72 4.33 -4.77 -9.40
N HIS A 73 4.65 -3.54 -9.77
CA HIS A 73 3.70 -2.48 -10.13
C HIS A 73 3.91 -2.12 -11.61
N PRO A 74 2.89 -1.59 -12.32
CA PRO A 74 3.04 -1.22 -13.74
C PRO A 74 4.23 -0.29 -14.01
N ASP A 75 4.56 0.57 -13.05
CA ASP A 75 5.62 1.57 -13.18
C ASP A 75 6.97 1.14 -12.60
N PHE A 76 7.03 0.13 -11.73
CA PHE A 76 8.26 -0.29 -11.05
C PHE A 76 8.15 -1.68 -10.44
N GLU A 77 9.29 -2.31 -10.18
CA GLU A 77 9.39 -3.54 -9.38
C GLU A 77 10.26 -3.27 -8.14
N ILE A 78 9.85 -3.75 -6.97
CA ILE A 78 10.69 -3.78 -5.77
C ILE A 78 10.99 -5.23 -5.45
N ARG A 79 12.26 -5.57 -5.27
CA ARG A 79 12.67 -6.93 -4.93
C ARG A 79 13.53 -6.92 -3.68
N ARG A 80 13.22 -7.78 -2.72
CA ARG A 80 14.08 -8.05 -1.56
C ARG A 80 14.66 -9.46 -1.67
N VAL A 81 15.98 -9.55 -1.61
CA VAL A 81 16.72 -10.82 -1.65
C VAL A 81 17.86 -10.74 -0.64
N ASP A 82 17.92 -11.72 0.25
CA ASP A 82 18.98 -11.87 1.27
C ASP A 82 19.18 -10.60 2.14
N GLY A 83 18.08 -9.91 2.44
CA GLY A 83 18.07 -8.71 3.26
C GLY A 83 18.47 -7.42 2.53
N LEU A 84 18.89 -7.50 1.27
CA LEU A 84 19.04 -6.35 0.38
C LEU A 84 17.75 -6.11 -0.38
N GLU A 85 17.43 -4.85 -0.61
CA GLU A 85 16.27 -4.46 -1.41
C GLU A 85 16.74 -3.74 -2.67
N TYR A 86 16.03 -3.94 -3.77
CA TYR A 86 16.32 -3.43 -5.10
C TYR A 86 15.05 -2.81 -5.66
N ILE A 87 15.19 -1.77 -6.50
CA ILE A 87 14.10 -1.21 -7.29
C ILE A 87 14.46 -1.23 -8.76
N HIS A 88 13.58 -1.76 -9.58
CA HIS A 88 13.61 -1.63 -11.03
C HIS A 88 12.65 -0.54 -11.45
N LYS A 89 13.17 0.50 -12.12
CA LYS A 89 12.37 1.59 -12.65
C LYS A 89 13.03 2.14 -13.91
N ASP A 90 12.23 2.53 -14.89
CA ASP A 90 12.72 3.11 -16.15
C ASP A 90 13.78 2.23 -16.86
N GLY A 91 13.65 0.90 -16.72
CA GLY A 91 14.55 -0.09 -17.32
C GLY A 91 15.88 -0.32 -16.59
N GLN A 92 16.05 0.18 -15.37
CA GLN A 92 17.29 0.06 -14.61
C GLN A 92 17.04 -0.48 -13.20
N TRP A 93 17.92 -1.37 -12.74
CA TRP A 93 17.96 -1.83 -11.35
C TRP A 93 18.86 -0.93 -10.51
N MET A 94 18.39 -0.58 -9.31
CA MET A 94 19.12 0.19 -8.32
C MET A 94 19.01 -0.49 -6.95
N VAL A 95 20.07 -0.40 -6.14
CA VAL A 95 19.99 -0.81 -4.74
C VAL A 95 19.09 0.16 -3.98
N ASN A 96 18.19 -0.39 -3.20
CA ASN A 96 17.13 0.34 -2.55
C ASN A 96 17.50 0.87 -1.15
N GLU A 97 18.62 1.58 -1.05
CA GLU A 97 18.85 2.47 0.10
C GLU A 97 17.99 3.76 -0.04
N THR A 98 17.59 4.08 -1.27
CA THR A 98 16.90 5.30 -1.68
C THR A 98 15.41 5.33 -1.33
N LEU A 99 14.66 4.20 -1.32
CA LEU A 99 13.22 4.25 -1.00
C LEU A 99 12.90 4.42 0.50
N ARG A 100 13.85 4.18 1.42
CA ARG A 100 13.71 4.61 2.83
C ARG A 100 13.39 6.11 2.91
N ASN A 101 13.89 6.86 1.94
CA ASN A 101 13.82 8.30 1.81
C ASN A 101 12.60 8.71 0.95
N THR A 102 12.25 8.00 -0.13
CA THR A 102 11.11 8.37 -1.02
C THR A 102 9.72 8.11 -0.41
N GLY A 103 9.66 7.53 0.80
CA GLY A 103 8.42 7.19 1.49
C GLY A 103 7.84 5.82 1.13
N ILE A 104 8.45 5.08 0.20
CA ILE A 104 8.09 3.68 -0.07
C ILE A 104 8.82 2.80 0.95
N ARG A 105 8.14 2.54 2.09
CA ARG A 105 8.67 1.65 3.14
C ARG A 105 8.57 0.19 2.70
N SER A 106 9.48 -0.63 3.24
CA SER A 106 9.43 -2.10 3.18
C SER A 106 7.99 -2.57 3.34
N ILE A 107 7.46 -3.28 2.34
CA ILE A 107 6.08 -3.76 2.32
C ILE A 107 5.95 -4.73 3.50
N PRO A 108 5.20 -4.38 4.56
CA PRO A 108 5.08 -5.28 5.68
C PRO A 108 4.28 -6.50 5.23
N LYS A 109 4.84 -7.71 5.41
CA LYS A 109 4.16 -9.01 5.23
C LYS A 109 2.82 -9.12 6.00
N ASN A 110 2.55 -8.18 6.92
CA ASN A 110 1.44 -8.20 7.88
C ASN A 110 0.30 -7.19 7.59
N SER A 111 0.25 -6.48 6.47
CA SER A 111 -0.85 -5.51 6.20
C SER A 111 -2.22 -6.18 5.99
N GLU A 112 -2.28 -7.51 5.96
CA GLU A 112 -3.43 -8.27 5.42
C GLU A 112 -4.24 -9.03 6.49
N LYS A 113 -3.93 -8.85 7.79
CA LYS A 113 -4.63 -9.59 8.85
C LYS A 113 -6.08 -9.14 8.99
N LEU A 114 -7.03 -10.03 8.65
CA LEU A 114 -8.46 -9.73 8.71
C LEU A 114 -9.02 -9.49 10.12
N LYS A 115 -8.27 -9.81 11.17
CA LYS A 115 -8.66 -9.59 12.56
C LYS A 115 -9.01 -8.11 12.86
N ASP A 116 -8.61 -7.19 11.99
CA ASP A 116 -8.93 -5.76 12.07
C ASP A 116 -10.22 -5.34 11.35
N PHE A 117 -10.87 -6.21 10.58
CA PHE A 117 -12.04 -5.84 9.76
C PHE A 117 -13.38 -5.98 10.49
N SER A 118 -13.46 -6.65 11.63
CA SER A 118 -14.67 -6.68 12.45
C SER A 118 -14.36 -6.92 13.91
N LYS A 119 -14.90 -6.07 14.81
CA LYS A 119 -14.77 -6.29 16.26
C LYS A 119 -15.65 -7.44 16.77
N ASP A 120 -16.75 -7.75 16.06
CA ASP A 120 -17.77 -8.69 16.54
C ASP A 120 -18.07 -9.86 15.57
N GLY A 121 -17.57 -9.82 14.32
CA GLY A 121 -17.73 -10.90 13.31
C GLY A 121 -19.17 -11.18 12.83
N ARG A 122 -20.18 -10.48 13.37
CA ARG A 122 -21.61 -10.75 13.14
C ARG A 122 -22.09 -10.54 11.70
N ASP A 123 -21.35 -9.73 10.93
CA ASP A 123 -21.70 -9.40 9.55
C ASP A 123 -21.20 -10.45 8.54
N PHE A 124 -20.43 -11.45 8.98
CA PHE A 124 -19.91 -12.51 8.12
C PHE A 124 -20.87 -13.69 8.05
N LYS A 125 -21.17 -14.15 6.84
CA LYS A 125 -22.05 -15.29 6.58
C LYS A 125 -21.48 -16.14 5.46
N ARG A 126 -21.60 -17.46 5.58
CA ARG A 126 -21.36 -18.39 4.47
C ARG A 126 -22.51 -18.25 3.46
N ILE A 127 -22.17 -18.17 2.18
CA ILE A 127 -23.12 -18.04 1.07
C ILE A 127 -23.05 -19.21 0.07
N SER A 128 -22.00 -20.03 0.08
CA SER A 128 -21.94 -21.25 -0.73
C SER A 128 -22.69 -22.44 -0.12
N SER A 129 -23.04 -23.40 -0.97
CA SER A 129 -23.57 -24.72 -0.57
C SER A 129 -22.45 -25.77 -0.52
N LYS A 130 -22.67 -26.87 0.24
CA LYS A 130 -21.67 -27.91 0.61
C LYS A 130 -20.84 -28.58 -0.52
N ARG A 131 -21.05 -28.26 -1.80
CA ARG A 131 -20.34 -28.88 -2.95
C ARG A 131 -19.52 -27.90 -3.79
N ALA A 132 -19.52 -26.61 -3.45
CA ALA A 132 -18.72 -25.57 -4.10
C ALA A 132 -17.59 -25.14 -3.15
N PRO A 133 -16.57 -24.40 -3.64
CA PRO A 133 -15.65 -23.66 -2.77
C PRO A 133 -16.41 -22.91 -1.68
N ASP A 134 -15.79 -22.78 -0.51
CA ASP A 134 -16.43 -22.12 0.61
C ASP A 134 -16.45 -20.61 0.36
N GLN A 135 -17.63 -20.06 0.10
CA GLN A 135 -17.82 -18.65 -0.16
C GLN A 135 -18.47 -17.99 1.04
N PHE A 136 -17.96 -16.83 1.40
CA PHE A 136 -18.43 -16.03 2.51
C PHE A 136 -18.64 -14.60 2.06
N ARG A 137 -19.58 -13.91 2.72
CA ARG A 137 -19.81 -12.48 2.56
C ARG A 137 -19.70 -11.81 3.91
N GLY A 138 -18.95 -10.73 3.99
CA GLY A 138 -18.76 -9.92 5.19
C GLY A 138 -18.82 -8.43 4.87
N LYS A 139 -18.90 -7.61 5.92
CA LYS A 139 -18.72 -6.16 5.79
C LYS A 139 -17.36 -5.76 6.31
N ILE A 140 -16.66 -4.90 5.55
CA ILE A 140 -15.35 -4.35 5.89
C ILE A 140 -15.49 -2.83 6.09
N PRO A 141 -14.89 -2.23 7.13
CA PRO A 141 -14.83 -0.78 7.30
C PRO A 141 -14.20 -0.09 6.09
N ALA A 142 -14.76 1.04 5.68
CA ALA A 142 -14.25 1.76 4.50
C ALA A 142 -12.78 2.19 4.61
N SER A 143 -12.34 2.58 5.81
CA SER A 143 -10.94 2.92 6.10
C SER A 143 -9.97 1.76 5.86
N LYS A 144 -10.47 0.53 5.84
CA LYS A 144 -9.72 -0.70 5.74
C LYS A 144 -9.69 -1.30 4.33
N ILE A 145 -10.52 -0.80 3.42
CA ILE A 145 -10.56 -1.25 2.01
C ILE A 145 -9.21 -1.06 1.32
N PHE A 146 -8.52 0.04 1.61
CA PHE A 146 -7.25 0.38 0.97
C PHE A 146 -6.02 -0.09 1.73
N ASP A 147 -6.18 -0.53 2.99
CA ASP A 147 -5.09 -1.17 3.76
C ASP A 147 -4.72 -2.54 3.17
N ILE A 148 -5.65 -3.15 2.41
CA ILE A 148 -5.45 -4.42 1.70
C ILE A 148 -4.50 -4.27 0.51
N ARG A 149 -4.34 -3.04 0.00
CA ARG A 149 -3.32 -2.71 -0.98
C ARG A 149 -1.97 -2.59 -0.31
N GLU A 150 -0.91 -2.87 -1.05
CA GLU A 150 0.46 -2.71 -0.59
C GLU A 150 0.71 -1.21 -0.35
N THR A 151 0.61 -0.80 0.93
CA THR A 151 0.43 0.57 1.49
C THR A 151 1.18 1.77 0.89
N ASN A 152 2.09 1.58 -0.06
CA ASN A 152 2.98 2.61 -0.60
C ASN A 152 2.91 2.78 -2.13
N THR A 153 1.91 2.18 -2.80
CA THR A 153 1.80 2.17 -4.27
C THR A 153 0.62 2.96 -4.80
N ASN A 154 -0.06 3.72 -3.95
CA ASN A 154 -1.30 4.39 -4.34
C ASN A 154 -1.04 5.47 -5.40
N SER A 155 -1.60 5.25 -6.59
CA SER A 155 -1.71 6.28 -7.61
C SER A 155 -2.57 7.47 -7.13
N GLN A 156 -2.41 8.63 -7.78
CA GLN A 156 -3.24 9.81 -7.49
C GLN A 156 -4.73 9.50 -7.61
N ILE A 157 -5.11 8.63 -8.54
CA ILE A 157 -6.49 8.16 -8.72
C ILE A 157 -6.97 7.39 -7.49
N VAL A 158 -6.14 6.48 -6.96
CA VAL A 158 -6.46 5.69 -5.77
C VAL A 158 -6.57 6.56 -4.52
N GLU A 159 -5.69 7.56 -4.35
CA GLU A 159 -5.79 8.52 -3.24
C GLU A 159 -7.08 9.36 -3.31
N LEU A 160 -7.48 9.80 -4.51
CA LEU A 160 -8.74 10.50 -4.72
C LEU A 160 -9.94 9.61 -4.36
N VAL A 161 -9.92 8.35 -4.80
CA VAL A 161 -10.94 7.35 -4.47
C VAL A 161 -10.98 7.10 -2.97
N LYS A 162 -9.82 6.90 -2.33
CA LYS A 162 -9.68 6.68 -0.90
C LYS A 162 -10.32 7.80 -0.10
N LYS A 163 -10.07 9.06 -0.48
CA LYS A 163 -10.69 10.23 0.15
C LYS A 163 -12.21 10.22 0.01
N SER A 164 -12.73 9.95 -1.19
CA SER A 164 -14.19 9.86 -1.43
C SER A 164 -14.85 8.73 -0.63
N VAL A 165 -14.15 7.60 -0.45
CA VAL A 165 -14.63 6.45 0.31
C VAL A 165 -14.56 6.70 1.81
N THR A 166 -13.48 7.29 2.34
CA THR A 166 -13.42 7.62 3.78
C THR A 166 -14.47 8.64 4.18
N ASP A 167 -14.89 9.49 3.25
CA ASP A 167 -15.86 10.54 3.52
C ASP A 167 -17.32 10.02 3.48
N LYS A 168 -17.68 8.99 2.69
CA LYS A 168 -19.06 8.41 2.60
C LYS A 168 -19.16 6.98 1.99
N PRO A 169 -18.68 5.90 2.64
CA PRO A 169 -19.61 5.03 3.37
C PRO A 169 -18.98 4.38 4.63
N HIS A 170 -19.78 4.01 5.63
CA HIS A 170 -19.21 3.45 6.88
C HIS A 170 -18.62 2.03 6.71
N GLN A 171 -19.08 1.25 5.71
CA GLN A 171 -18.67 -0.13 5.44
C GLN A 171 -18.89 -0.49 3.96
N ALA A 172 -18.07 -1.39 3.39
CA ALA A 172 -18.26 -2.03 2.09
C ALA A 172 -18.54 -3.52 2.24
N SER A 173 -19.21 -4.11 1.24
CA SER A 173 -19.39 -5.56 1.16
C SER A 173 -18.13 -6.19 0.58
N ALA A 174 -17.72 -7.30 1.16
CA ALA A 174 -16.62 -8.11 0.68
C ALA A 174 -17.05 -9.57 0.57
N ASP A 175 -16.72 -10.18 -0.55
CA ASP A 175 -16.90 -11.60 -0.81
C ASP A 175 -15.54 -12.29 -0.69
N PHE A 176 -15.53 -13.45 -0.03
CA PHE A 176 -14.32 -14.23 0.23
C PHE A 176 -14.53 -15.64 -0.30
N THR A 177 -13.52 -16.16 -1.00
CA THR A 177 -13.48 -17.55 -1.45
C THR A 177 -12.36 -18.25 -0.70
N VAL A 178 -12.72 -19.36 -0.03
CA VAL A 178 -11.81 -20.23 0.71
C VAL A 178 -11.80 -21.61 0.05
N ILE A 179 -10.60 -22.13 -0.20
CA ILE A 179 -10.38 -23.46 -0.75
C ILE A 179 -9.36 -24.15 0.16
N GLU A 180 -9.69 -25.35 0.65
CA GLU A 180 -8.79 -26.16 1.47
C GLU A 180 -8.24 -25.41 2.71
N GLY A 181 -9.02 -24.50 3.28
CA GLY A 181 -8.62 -23.71 4.45
C GLY A 181 -7.67 -22.55 4.14
N LEU A 182 -7.49 -22.20 2.87
CA LEU A 182 -6.73 -21.04 2.39
C LEU A 182 -7.68 -20.02 1.76
N LEU A 183 -7.50 -18.73 2.06
CA LEU A 183 -8.14 -17.66 1.32
C LEU A 183 -7.55 -17.64 -0.09
N THR A 184 -8.38 -17.78 -1.12
CA THR A 184 -7.95 -17.75 -2.53
C THR A 184 -8.40 -16.49 -3.25
N GLU A 185 -9.51 -15.89 -2.84
CA GLU A 185 -9.99 -14.62 -3.40
C GLU A 185 -10.68 -13.78 -2.33
N MET A 186 -10.43 -12.48 -2.39
CA MET A 186 -11.21 -11.43 -1.73
C MET A 186 -11.67 -10.43 -2.79
N LEU A 187 -12.99 -10.20 -2.87
CA LEU A 187 -13.61 -9.24 -3.78
C LEU A 187 -14.34 -8.18 -2.96
N ILE A 188 -13.91 -6.93 -3.06
CA ILE A 188 -14.53 -5.78 -2.41
C ILE A 188 -15.16 -4.92 -3.48
N GLU A 189 -16.43 -4.57 -3.28
CA GLU A 189 -17.15 -3.65 -4.14
C GLU A 189 -17.71 -2.49 -3.31
N ALA A 190 -17.39 -1.27 -3.72
CA ALA A 190 -17.82 -0.04 -3.06
C ALA A 190 -18.32 0.97 -4.08
N SER A 191 -19.52 1.51 -3.86
CA SER A 191 -20.03 2.63 -4.65
C SER A 191 -19.36 3.92 -4.17
N ILE A 192 -18.85 4.72 -5.11
CA ILE A 192 -18.21 6.00 -4.84
C ILE A 192 -18.89 7.09 -5.64
N GLU A 193 -19.11 8.24 -5.02
CA GLU A 193 -19.58 9.45 -5.70
C GLU A 193 -18.45 10.46 -5.70
N PHE A 194 -17.92 10.78 -6.89
CA PHE A 194 -16.99 11.89 -7.01
C PHE A 194 -17.76 13.21 -7.04
N PRO A 195 -17.27 14.27 -6.36
CA PRO A 195 -17.94 15.58 -6.37
C PRO A 195 -18.22 16.08 -7.80
N GLY A 196 -19.50 16.29 -8.12
CA GLY A 196 -19.93 16.79 -9.43
C GLY A 196 -19.84 15.77 -10.57
N ARG A 197 -19.68 14.47 -10.29
CA ARG A 197 -19.70 13.38 -11.27
C ARG A 197 -20.70 12.30 -10.91
N GLU A 198 -20.97 11.43 -11.88
CA GLU A 198 -21.80 10.24 -11.71
C GLU A 198 -21.17 9.24 -10.72
N PRO A 199 -21.99 8.41 -10.05
CA PRO A 199 -21.49 7.36 -9.18
C PRO A 199 -20.64 6.37 -9.99
N HIS A 200 -19.55 5.89 -9.38
CA HIS A 200 -18.69 4.85 -9.94
C HIS A 200 -18.63 3.67 -8.96
N LEU A 201 -18.41 2.47 -9.49
CA LEU A 201 -18.17 1.28 -8.69
C LEU A 201 -16.67 1.06 -8.60
N VAL A 202 -16.12 1.09 -7.39
CA VAL A 202 -14.77 0.60 -7.14
C VAL A 202 -14.84 -0.88 -6.89
N ARG A 203 -14.02 -1.64 -7.62
CA ARG A 203 -13.82 -3.06 -7.39
C ARG A 203 -12.36 -3.29 -7.02
N ILE A 204 -12.13 -3.95 -5.91
CA ILE A 204 -10.80 -4.43 -5.51
C ILE A 204 -10.88 -5.95 -5.41
N ARG A 205 -10.17 -6.64 -6.30
CA ARG A 205 -10.03 -8.09 -6.24
C ARG A 205 -8.61 -8.43 -5.81
N LYS A 206 -8.46 -9.23 -4.76
CA LYS A 206 -7.19 -9.78 -4.33
C LYS A 206 -7.22 -11.30 -4.43
N THR A 207 -6.30 -11.89 -5.16
CA THR A 207 -6.22 -13.35 -5.34
C THR A 207 -4.93 -13.90 -4.77
N PHE A 208 -5.01 -15.03 -4.09
CA PHE A 208 -3.87 -15.72 -3.51
C PHE A 208 -3.71 -17.08 -4.18
N THR A 209 -2.53 -17.33 -4.73
CA THR A 209 -2.21 -18.54 -5.48
C THR A 209 -0.82 -19.05 -5.13
N GLU A 210 -0.52 -20.25 -5.61
CA GLU A 210 0.83 -20.83 -5.53
C GLU A 210 1.44 -20.95 -4.13
N HIS A 211 0.58 -21.05 -3.11
CA HIS A 211 1.00 -21.29 -1.72
C HIS A 211 1.97 -22.46 -1.62
N GLU A 212 3.03 -22.28 -0.83
CA GLU A 212 4.08 -23.28 -0.55
C GLU A 212 4.81 -23.80 -1.81
N LYS A 213 4.76 -23.08 -2.94
CA LYS A 213 5.58 -23.34 -4.12
C LYS A 213 6.76 -22.37 -4.16
N SER A 214 7.93 -22.85 -4.58
CA SER A 214 9.10 -21.99 -4.75
C SER A 214 8.82 -20.92 -5.81
N GLN A 215 9.17 -19.68 -5.50
CA GLN A 215 8.92 -18.51 -6.33
C GLN A 215 10.17 -18.05 -7.09
N ASN A 216 11.33 -18.65 -6.79
CA ASN A 216 12.57 -18.41 -7.54
C ASN A 216 12.94 -16.91 -7.57
N ILE A 217 12.87 -16.26 -6.41
CA ILE A 217 13.14 -14.82 -6.27
C ILE A 217 14.65 -14.61 -6.16
N TYR A 218 15.28 -14.16 -7.24
CA TYR A 218 16.73 -13.94 -7.31
C TYR A 218 17.10 -12.47 -7.31
N ALA A 219 18.28 -12.16 -6.76
CA ALA A 219 18.85 -10.82 -6.85
C ALA A 219 19.04 -10.45 -8.34
N PRO A 220 18.90 -9.16 -8.72
CA PRO A 220 19.14 -8.76 -10.10
C PRO A 220 20.61 -8.99 -10.48
N GLU A 221 20.88 -9.18 -11.77
CA GLU A 221 22.25 -9.40 -12.26
C GLU A 221 23.15 -8.22 -11.91
N VAL A 222 24.33 -8.49 -11.34
CA VAL A 222 25.22 -7.46 -10.76
C VAL A 222 25.62 -6.38 -11.77
N GLU A 223 25.72 -6.72 -13.06
CA GLU A 223 26.02 -5.77 -14.15
C GLU A 223 24.84 -4.85 -14.50
N SER A 224 23.60 -5.29 -14.23
CA SER A 224 22.37 -4.52 -14.44
C SER A 224 22.02 -3.64 -13.23
N VAL A 225 22.56 -3.98 -12.06
CA VAL A 225 22.40 -3.19 -10.83
C VAL A 225 23.37 -2.04 -10.88
N THR A 226 22.83 -0.85 -11.04
CA THR A 226 23.58 0.38 -10.74
C THR A 226 23.79 0.39 -9.23
N GLN A 227 24.90 -0.19 -8.77
CA GLN A 227 25.37 0.07 -7.42
C GLN A 227 25.64 1.57 -7.36
N GLN A 228 25.02 2.28 -6.42
CA GLN A 228 25.68 3.48 -5.88
C GLN A 228 26.94 3.01 -5.16
N ARG A 229 27.94 2.55 -5.91
CA ARG A 229 29.32 2.62 -5.46
C ARG A 229 29.56 4.10 -5.30
N ASP A 230 29.75 4.47 -4.05
CA ASP A 230 29.74 5.82 -3.56
C ASP A 230 28.32 6.43 -3.60
N VAL A 231 27.59 6.26 -2.50
CA VAL A 231 27.15 7.48 -1.82
C VAL A 231 28.43 8.24 -1.45
N GLU A 232 29.07 8.86 -2.44
CA GLU A 232 29.61 10.19 -2.22
C GLU A 232 28.44 10.87 -1.55
N SER A 233 28.63 11.21 -0.27
CA SER A 233 27.67 11.99 0.49
C SER A 233 27.08 13.00 -0.49
N LEU A 234 25.80 12.92 -0.82
CA LEU A 234 25.15 13.84 -1.77
C LEU A 234 25.06 15.29 -1.21
N CYS A 235 25.97 15.62 -0.30
CA CYS A 235 26.60 16.89 -0.04
C CYS A 235 28.00 16.64 0.61
N PRO A 236 29.13 16.62 -0.12
CA PRO A 236 30.45 16.50 0.50
C PRO A 236 30.86 17.84 1.12
N LYS A 237 30.34 18.16 2.32
CA LYS A 237 30.75 19.31 3.17
C LYS A 237 30.70 20.73 2.52
N LYS A 238 30.42 20.86 1.22
CA LYS A 238 30.35 22.12 0.49
C LYS A 238 29.17 22.09 -0.51
N LEU A 239 28.39 23.16 -0.48
CA LEU A 239 27.13 23.33 -1.22
C LEU A 239 27.32 23.45 -2.75
N ASP A 240 28.54 23.69 -3.22
CA ASP A 240 28.90 23.93 -4.62
C ASP A 240 28.97 22.66 -5.50
N GLN A 241 28.79 21.47 -4.92
CA GLN A 241 28.88 20.19 -5.63
C GLN A 241 27.56 19.38 -5.66
N CYS A 242 26.44 19.98 -5.26
CA CYS A 242 25.13 19.33 -5.35
C CYS A 242 24.54 19.43 -6.77
N VAL A 243 23.66 18.49 -7.13
CA VAL A 243 22.87 18.47 -8.39
C VAL A 243 22.05 19.75 -8.64
N TYR A 244 21.95 20.63 -7.63
CA TYR A 244 21.21 21.90 -7.63
C TYR A 244 22.09 23.09 -7.14
N SER A 245 23.39 23.05 -7.43
CA SER A 245 24.34 24.11 -7.05
C SER A 245 23.99 25.48 -7.63
N GLU A 246 23.38 25.52 -8.82
CA GLU A 246 22.93 26.77 -9.45
C GLU A 246 21.69 27.33 -8.74
N GLU A 247 20.74 26.46 -8.36
CA GLU A 247 19.57 26.84 -7.57
C GLU A 247 19.97 27.37 -6.18
N ILE A 248 21.00 26.80 -5.54
CA ILE A 248 21.53 27.31 -4.27
C ILE A 248 22.10 28.71 -4.44
N LYS A 249 22.90 28.96 -5.48
CA LYS A 249 23.46 30.30 -5.74
C LYS A 249 22.38 31.35 -5.89
N ILE A 250 21.28 31.03 -6.57
CA ILE A 250 20.14 31.95 -6.73
C ILE A 250 19.52 32.31 -5.36
N LEU A 251 19.41 31.34 -4.46
CA LEU A 251 18.86 31.55 -3.11
C LEU A 251 19.84 32.27 -2.18
N GLU A 252 21.14 31.99 -2.29
CA GLU A 252 22.20 32.68 -1.55
C GLU A 252 22.32 34.15 -1.99
N GLU A 253 22.32 34.40 -3.31
CA GLU A 253 22.28 35.76 -3.87
C GLU A 253 21.04 36.52 -3.39
N LEU A 254 19.87 35.85 -3.33
CA LEU A 254 18.65 36.42 -2.76
C LEU A 254 18.79 36.80 -1.29
N GLU A 255 19.31 35.91 -0.45
CA GLU A 255 19.48 36.20 0.99
C GLU A 255 20.51 37.32 1.21
N GLU A 256 21.54 37.45 0.37
CA GLU A 256 22.49 38.56 0.43
C GLU A 256 21.84 39.90 0.06
N ARG A 257 21.06 39.94 -1.02
CA ARG A 257 20.42 41.20 -1.49
C ARG A 257 19.19 41.60 -0.68
N ARG A 258 18.42 40.63 -0.15
CA ARG A 258 17.18 40.85 0.61
C ARG A 258 17.07 39.88 1.80
N PRO A 259 17.86 40.07 2.87
CA PRO A 259 17.90 39.13 3.99
C PRO A 259 16.54 38.94 4.65
N GLY A 260 16.08 37.69 4.77
CA GLY A 260 14.85 37.35 5.48
C GLY A 260 13.56 37.83 4.80
N LEU A 261 13.58 37.96 3.47
CA LEU A 261 12.41 38.36 2.66
C LEU A 261 11.18 37.49 2.91
N CYS A 262 11.38 36.17 3.02
CA CYS A 262 10.33 35.19 3.30
C CYS A 262 10.67 34.39 4.56
N GLU A 263 9.66 33.70 5.11
CA GLU A 263 9.80 32.96 6.36
C GLU A 263 10.92 31.91 6.25
N LYS A 264 11.87 31.95 7.19
CA LYS A 264 13.01 31.01 7.22
C LYS A 264 12.53 29.59 7.47
N SER A 265 13.43 28.63 7.23
CA SER A 265 13.16 27.22 7.49
C SER A 265 12.57 27.00 8.89
N PRO A 266 11.57 26.12 9.03
CA PRO A 266 10.94 25.87 10.32
C PRO A 266 11.97 25.43 11.35
N ARG A 267 11.97 26.07 12.53
CA ARG A 267 12.90 25.71 13.63
C ARG A 267 12.55 24.40 14.34
N LYS A 268 11.35 23.87 14.08
CA LYS A 268 10.86 22.59 14.62
C LYS A 268 10.49 21.68 13.46
N ALA A 269 10.64 20.38 13.66
CA ALA A 269 10.16 19.39 12.70
C ALA A 269 8.63 19.56 12.54
N LEU A 270 8.22 19.87 11.31
CA LEU A 270 6.81 19.97 10.93
C LEU A 270 6.27 18.59 10.56
N SER A 271 4.97 18.36 10.81
CA SER A 271 4.27 17.23 10.19
C SER A 271 4.22 17.41 8.66
N ARG A 272 3.91 16.33 7.93
CA ARG A 272 3.88 16.35 6.45
C ARG A 272 2.96 17.45 5.87
N LEU A 273 1.77 17.61 6.44
CA LEU A 273 0.80 18.61 5.98
C LEU A 273 1.27 20.05 6.29
N GLU A 274 1.88 20.25 7.45
CA GLU A 274 2.46 21.55 7.84
C GLU A 274 3.67 21.90 6.96
N MET A 275 4.48 20.90 6.58
CA MET A 275 5.61 21.09 5.69
C MET A 275 5.16 21.47 4.27
N MET A 276 4.14 20.79 3.72
CA MET A 276 3.58 21.14 2.41
C MET A 276 3.00 22.56 2.41
N SER A 277 2.24 22.91 3.45
CA SER A 277 1.71 24.27 3.58
C SER A 277 2.81 25.32 3.73
N TRP A 278 3.91 25.01 4.41
CA TRP A 278 5.06 25.92 4.52
C TRP A 278 5.77 26.10 3.17
N ILE A 279 6.00 25.02 2.42
CA ILE A 279 6.61 25.06 1.08
C ILE A 279 5.77 25.95 0.14
N GLU A 280 4.46 25.74 0.10
CA GLU A 280 3.54 26.52 -0.73
C GLU A 280 3.62 28.01 -0.37
N LYS A 281 3.48 28.35 0.92
CA LYS A 281 3.55 29.74 1.39
C LYS A 281 4.90 30.40 1.13
N HIS A 282 6.00 29.65 1.26
CA HIS A 282 7.34 30.17 1.01
C HIS A 282 7.53 30.46 -0.48
N SER A 283 7.09 29.56 -1.36
CA SER A 283 7.14 29.77 -2.81
C SER A 283 6.23 30.94 -3.25
N GLU A 284 5.03 31.06 -2.69
CA GLU A 284 4.10 32.16 -2.95
C GLU A 284 4.69 33.50 -2.51
N CYS A 285 5.28 33.57 -1.31
CA CYS A 285 5.95 34.77 -0.82
C CYS A 285 7.06 35.25 -1.79
N LEU A 286 7.88 34.33 -2.31
CA LEU A 286 8.93 34.65 -3.28
C LEU A 286 8.34 35.18 -4.59
N MET A 287 7.27 34.56 -5.08
CA MET A 287 6.56 34.99 -6.30
C MET A 287 5.96 36.39 -6.13
N ASP A 288 5.28 36.65 -5.02
CA ASP A 288 4.64 37.94 -4.71
C ASP A 288 5.68 39.06 -4.51
N ALA A 289 6.88 38.70 -4.02
CA ALA A 289 7.99 39.63 -3.89
C ALA A 289 8.73 39.92 -5.20
N GLY A 290 8.28 39.36 -6.32
CA GLY A 290 8.87 39.50 -7.65
C GLY A 290 10.07 38.59 -7.92
N GLU A 291 10.35 37.62 -7.04
CA GLU A 291 11.54 36.77 -7.03
C GLU A 291 11.31 35.42 -7.72
N LYS A 292 10.76 35.45 -8.94
CA LYS A 292 10.37 34.24 -9.67
C LYS A 292 11.51 33.22 -9.81
N ALA A 293 12.73 33.67 -10.12
CA ALA A 293 13.90 32.79 -10.25
C ALA A 293 14.22 32.05 -8.94
N ALA A 294 14.06 32.71 -7.80
CA ALA A 294 14.26 32.11 -6.49
C ALA A 294 13.12 31.15 -6.12
N ALA A 295 11.88 31.48 -6.46
CA ALA A 295 10.73 30.58 -6.28
C ALA A 295 10.91 29.28 -7.09
N ASP A 296 11.29 29.40 -8.36
CA ASP A 296 11.55 28.27 -9.25
C ASP A 296 12.73 27.41 -8.75
N ALA A 297 13.81 28.05 -8.28
CA ALA A 297 14.97 27.37 -7.69
C ALA A 297 14.60 26.61 -6.41
N PHE A 298 13.86 27.25 -5.50
CA PHE A 298 13.36 26.63 -4.27
C PHE A 298 12.49 25.39 -4.58
N MET A 299 11.51 25.51 -5.49
CA MET A 299 10.64 24.41 -5.86
C MET A 299 11.39 23.27 -6.57
N ARG A 300 12.40 23.57 -7.38
CA ARG A 300 13.27 22.54 -7.97
C ARG A 300 14.04 21.78 -6.90
N ILE A 301 14.60 22.47 -5.90
CA ILE A 301 15.27 21.80 -4.77
C ILE A 301 14.29 20.93 -4.00
N VAL A 302 13.08 21.43 -3.71
CA VAL A 302 12.03 20.68 -2.99
C VAL A 302 11.60 19.44 -3.77
N ILE A 303 11.29 19.56 -5.05
CA ILE A 303 10.87 18.44 -5.91
C ILE A 303 11.99 17.43 -6.05
N THR A 304 13.23 17.90 -6.20
CA THR A 304 14.41 17.04 -6.33
C THR A 304 14.68 16.30 -5.02
N ARG A 305 14.60 16.98 -3.87
CA ARG A 305 14.66 16.35 -2.55
C ARG A 305 13.53 15.36 -2.33
N ALA A 306 12.30 15.67 -2.74
CA ALA A 306 11.18 14.73 -2.67
C ALA A 306 11.39 13.50 -3.58
N ARG A 307 11.98 13.68 -4.77
CA ARG A 307 12.33 12.58 -5.70
C ARG A 307 13.46 11.70 -5.17
N PHE A 308 14.41 12.27 -4.45
CA PHE A 308 15.52 11.56 -3.79
C PHE A 308 15.25 11.20 -2.33
N GLY A 309 14.08 11.61 -1.80
CA GLY A 309 13.62 11.32 -0.45
C GLY A 309 14.32 12.02 0.73
N LEU A 310 14.96 13.17 0.50
CA LEU A 310 15.60 13.99 1.53
C LEU A 310 14.63 14.95 2.22
#